data_AF-A0AAV1DAU4-F1
#
_entry.id   AF-A0AAV1DAU4-F1
#
_cell.length_a   1.000
_cell.length_b   1.000
_cell.length_c   1.000
_cell.angle_alpha   90.00
_cell.angle_beta   90.00
_cell.angle_gamma   90.00
#
_symmetry.space_group_name_H-M   'P 1'
#
loop_
_entity.id
_entity.type
_entity.pdbx_description
1 polymer ?
#
loop_
_entity_poly.entity_id
_entity_poly.type
_entity_poly.pdbx_seq_one_letter_code
_entity_poly.pdbx_strand_id
1 'polypeptide(L)'
;MKKKKELGEASPMAALPWMNGERAVVVLYIARILCAAPFSLLLYESISLSIVSLFAIFLDIFADRDDPFSQFFTTRPGASSGILLGAVTLPGLMLSRLVQMSRGLSSNEVGFADFEYFRLQYWAASASCFCVLAFLQFVLHRRVTNTQSVGSCRDWKKISGVCCIALYAGICCIALGAKNHFGWKMELILFWVACHGSSAVKLIQSILQTFPACASIGETLLVTSGLVVYFGDMVALVVGKIYGYLTSPNFPSVQYFSRRSEISIIVQGMTLGLLLFPMIFKFIYQIAGCFNFQDMRPNNEIKKSLIFFGSLVFMLIAVVPSWMQFVQDFHSHPLLWVLDFVFSEPLKRLSLCTYWIALTYVSVTRFYHISKNSKIERILLRKYYHLMAVLMFVPALIFQVSLFQRKVCFIFLYF
;
A
#
# COMPACT_ATOMS: atom_id res chain seq x y z
N MET A 1 -3.31 -62.59 -26.85
CA MET A 1 -2.42 -61.75 -27.70
C MET A 1 -3.29 -60.73 -28.44
N LYS A 2 -3.57 -59.58 -27.81
CA LYS A 2 -4.48 -58.54 -28.34
C LYS A 2 -3.70 -57.21 -28.37
N LYS A 3 -3.31 -56.79 -29.56
CA LYS A 3 -2.49 -55.61 -29.84
C LYS A 3 -3.40 -54.38 -29.82
N LYS A 4 -3.32 -53.53 -28.79
CA LYS A 4 -4.02 -52.23 -28.75
C LYS A 4 -3.00 -51.15 -29.10
N LYS A 5 -3.22 -50.49 -30.24
CA LYS A 5 -2.51 -49.29 -30.70
C LYS A 5 -2.58 -48.21 -29.63
N GLU A 6 -1.43 -47.79 -29.11
CA GLU A 6 -1.28 -46.47 -28.50
C GLU A 6 -1.11 -45.47 -29.64
N LEU A 7 -2.17 -44.70 -29.89
CA LEU A 7 -2.09 -43.45 -30.62
C LEU A 7 -1.74 -42.41 -29.57
N GLY A 8 -0.50 -41.93 -29.58
CA GLY A 8 -0.06 -40.84 -28.71
C GLY A 8 -0.86 -39.59 -29.03
N GLU A 9 -1.79 -39.24 -28.14
CA GLU A 9 -2.28 -37.86 -28.04
C GLU A 9 -1.08 -36.99 -27.65
N ALA A 10 -0.76 -36.04 -28.52
CA ALA A 10 0.21 -35.01 -28.24
C ALA A 10 -0.23 -34.24 -26.98
N SER A 11 0.58 -34.36 -25.93
CA SER A 11 0.52 -33.50 -24.74
C SER A 11 0.38 -32.04 -25.20
N PRO A 12 -0.59 -31.28 -24.68
CA PRO A 12 -0.61 -29.85 -24.90
C PRO A 12 0.69 -29.28 -24.33
N MET A 13 1.30 -28.40 -25.14
CA MET A 13 2.50 -27.62 -24.87
C MET A 13 2.58 -27.21 -23.39
N ALA A 14 3.55 -27.78 -22.66
CA ALA A 14 3.77 -27.48 -21.25
C ALA A 14 4.04 -25.97 -21.09
N ALA A 15 3.06 -25.25 -20.56
CA ALA A 15 3.21 -23.84 -20.23
C ALA A 15 4.43 -23.68 -19.31
N LEU A 16 5.32 -22.73 -19.62
CA LEU A 16 6.51 -22.46 -18.82
C LEU A 16 6.10 -22.32 -17.33
N PRO A 17 6.68 -23.09 -16.39
CA PRO A 17 6.31 -23.08 -14.96
C PRO A 17 6.54 -21.74 -14.22
N TRP A 18 6.99 -20.72 -14.95
CA TRP A 18 7.53 -19.47 -14.44
C TRP A 18 6.49 -18.33 -14.56
N MET A 19 5.57 -18.44 -15.53
CA MET A 19 4.65 -17.36 -15.91
C MET A 19 3.19 -17.84 -15.79
N ASN A 20 2.57 -17.54 -14.65
CA ASN A 20 1.13 -17.68 -14.48
C ASN A 20 0.40 -16.46 -15.10
N GLY A 21 -0.91 -16.56 -15.29
CA GLY A 21 -1.71 -15.46 -15.86
C GLY A 21 -1.62 -14.17 -15.05
N GLU A 22 -1.58 -14.27 -13.72
CA GLU A 22 -1.45 -13.11 -12.81
C GLU A 22 -0.13 -12.35 -13.05
N ARG A 23 1.01 -13.05 -13.08
CA ARG A 23 2.33 -12.48 -13.32
C ARG A 23 2.45 -11.89 -14.72
N ALA A 24 1.86 -12.54 -15.73
CA ALA A 24 1.85 -12.02 -17.09
C ALA A 24 1.15 -10.65 -17.16
N VAL A 25 -0.02 -10.51 -16.52
CA VAL A 25 -0.75 -9.24 -16.46
C VAL A 25 0.07 -8.16 -15.75
N VAL A 26 0.70 -8.49 -14.62
CA VAL A 26 1.51 -7.52 -13.88
C VAL A 26 2.76 -7.09 -14.67
N VAL A 27 3.42 -8.02 -15.37
CA VAL A 27 4.55 -7.70 -16.26
C VAL A 27 4.11 -6.78 -17.40
N LEU A 28 2.94 -7.04 -18.02
CA LEU A 28 2.39 -6.16 -19.05
C LEU A 28 2.09 -4.76 -18.50
N TYR A 29 1.54 -4.66 -17.29
CA TYR A 29 1.31 -3.39 -16.60
C TYR A 29 2.61 -2.60 -16.40
N ILE A 30 3.65 -3.26 -15.87
CA ILE A 30 4.97 -2.63 -15.66
C ILE A 30 5.59 -2.21 -16.99
N ALA A 31 5.57 -3.09 -18.00
CA ALA A 31 6.10 -2.79 -19.32
C ALA A 31 5.44 -1.56 -19.94
N ARG A 32 4.11 -1.41 -19.80
CA ARG A 32 3.38 -0.23 -20.28
C ARG A 32 3.85 1.06 -19.59
N ILE A 33 4.09 1.03 -18.29
CA ILE A 33 4.60 2.21 -17.55
C ILE A 33 6.01 2.56 -18.05
N LEU A 34 6.90 1.57 -18.13
CA LEU A 34 8.29 1.77 -18.56
C LEU A 34 8.36 2.30 -20.00
N CYS A 35 7.53 1.78 -20.90
CA CYS A 35 7.45 2.26 -22.29
C CYS A 35 6.91 3.70 -22.39
N ALA A 36 6.08 4.13 -21.44
CA ALA A 36 5.50 5.46 -21.43
C ALA A 36 6.41 6.52 -20.77
N ALA A 37 7.46 6.09 -20.07
CA ALA A 37 8.30 6.97 -19.27
C ALA A 37 9.33 7.75 -20.13
N PRO A 38 9.41 9.08 -20.02
CA PRO A 38 10.48 9.84 -20.66
C PRO A 38 11.82 9.57 -19.98
N PHE A 39 12.65 8.73 -20.59
CA PHE A 39 13.96 8.34 -20.06
C PHE A 39 14.93 9.52 -19.87
N SER A 40 14.72 10.65 -20.53
CA SER A 40 15.52 11.86 -20.27
C SER A 40 15.37 12.40 -18.84
N LEU A 41 14.20 12.16 -18.22
CA LEU A 41 13.85 12.75 -16.92
C LEU A 41 13.64 11.70 -15.81
N LEU A 42 13.18 10.49 -16.17
CA LEU A 42 12.74 9.44 -15.24
C LEU A 42 13.55 8.13 -15.39
N LEU A 43 14.79 8.21 -15.88
CA LEU A 43 15.65 7.03 -16.08
C LEU A 43 15.84 6.23 -14.79
N TYR A 44 16.26 6.90 -13.71
CA TYR A 44 16.60 6.24 -12.46
C TYR A 44 15.37 5.62 -11.79
N GLU A 45 14.24 6.32 -11.84
CA GLU A 45 12.96 5.83 -11.34
C GLU A 45 12.51 4.60 -12.15
N SER A 46 12.64 4.61 -13.47
CA SER A 46 12.29 3.48 -14.34
C SER A 46 13.18 2.25 -14.09
N ILE A 47 14.48 2.44 -13.90
CA ILE A 47 15.40 1.34 -13.57
C ILE A 47 15.08 0.80 -12.15
N SER A 48 14.82 1.69 -11.20
CA SER A 48 14.42 1.32 -9.84
C SER A 48 13.16 0.43 -9.84
N LEU A 49 12.10 0.82 -10.58
CA LEU A 49 10.90 0.01 -10.72
C LEU A 49 11.20 -1.35 -11.37
N SER A 50 12.10 -1.38 -12.36
CA SER A 50 12.51 -2.62 -13.02
C SER A 50 13.22 -3.58 -12.05
N ILE A 51 14.12 -3.06 -11.20
CA ILE A 51 14.79 -3.87 -10.17
C ILE A 51 13.79 -4.39 -9.13
N VAL A 52 12.91 -3.54 -8.61
CA VAL A 52 11.86 -3.94 -7.67
C VAL A 52 10.98 -5.04 -8.29
N SER A 53 10.61 -4.88 -9.56
CA SER A 53 9.79 -5.85 -10.29
C SER A 53 10.49 -7.19 -10.46
N LEU A 54 11.75 -7.19 -10.90
CA LEU A 54 12.54 -8.42 -11.06
C LEU A 54 12.73 -9.13 -9.72
N PHE A 55 13.03 -8.38 -8.66
CA PHE A 55 13.20 -8.94 -7.33
C PHE A 55 11.88 -9.51 -6.78
N ALA A 56 10.76 -8.83 -7.01
CA ALA A 56 9.45 -9.32 -6.60
C ALA A 56 9.01 -10.55 -7.40
N ILE A 57 9.24 -10.60 -8.73
CA ILE A 57 8.98 -11.79 -9.56
C ILE A 57 9.76 -12.99 -9.01
N PHE A 58 11.05 -12.79 -8.73
CA PHE A 58 11.90 -13.84 -8.16
C PHE A 58 11.28 -14.37 -6.86
N LEU A 59 10.99 -13.50 -5.89
CA LEU A 59 10.42 -13.88 -4.60
C LEU A 59 9.04 -14.52 -4.70
N ASP A 60 8.17 -14.02 -5.59
CA ASP A 60 6.81 -14.55 -5.81
C ASP A 60 6.85 -15.97 -6.41
N ILE A 61 7.78 -16.25 -7.33
CA ILE A 61 8.02 -17.61 -7.85
C ILE A 61 8.45 -18.57 -6.74
N PHE A 62 9.27 -18.11 -5.77
CA PHE A 62 9.69 -18.95 -4.64
C PHE A 62 8.57 -19.18 -3.63
N ALA A 63 7.78 -18.14 -3.36
CA ALA A 63 6.68 -18.22 -2.42
C ALA A 63 5.66 -19.30 -2.82
N ASP A 64 5.34 -19.37 -4.11
CA ASP A 64 4.33 -20.30 -4.65
C ASP A 64 4.81 -21.77 -4.75
N ARG A 65 6.12 -22.06 -4.69
CA ARG A 65 6.63 -23.44 -4.88
C ARG A 65 6.62 -24.29 -3.60
N ASP A 66 7.13 -23.74 -2.49
CA ASP A 66 7.46 -24.51 -1.28
C ASP A 66 6.84 -23.95 0.02
N ASP A 67 5.86 -23.03 -0.12
CA ASP A 67 5.28 -22.18 0.93
C ASP A 67 6.27 -21.86 2.07
N PRO A 68 7.40 -21.20 1.74
CA PRO A 68 8.51 -21.07 2.67
C PRO A 68 8.23 -20.12 3.83
N PHE A 69 7.16 -19.34 3.73
CA PHE A 69 6.78 -18.33 4.71
C PHE A 69 5.82 -18.88 5.77
N SER A 70 5.18 -20.02 5.55
CA SER A 70 4.23 -20.66 6.49
C SER A 70 4.75 -20.83 7.93
N GLN A 71 6.06 -21.04 8.11
CA GLN A 71 6.69 -21.15 9.42
C GLN A 71 6.80 -19.82 10.18
N PHE A 72 6.80 -18.70 9.45
CA PHE A 72 6.95 -17.36 10.01
C PHE A 72 5.64 -16.58 10.02
N PHE A 73 4.80 -16.81 9.02
CA PHE A 73 3.57 -16.07 8.79
C PHE A 73 2.46 -17.04 8.39
N THR A 74 1.33 -16.98 9.10
CA THR A 74 0.12 -17.66 8.68
C THR A 74 -0.59 -16.80 7.64
N THR A 75 -0.56 -17.21 6.38
CA THR A 75 -1.26 -16.53 5.28
C THR A 75 -2.63 -17.17 5.06
N ARG A 76 -3.49 -16.48 4.30
CA ARG A 76 -4.82 -16.99 3.96
C ARG A 76 -4.70 -18.29 3.13
N PRO A 77 -5.33 -19.41 3.55
CA PRO A 77 -5.23 -20.68 2.82
C PRO A 77 -5.88 -20.57 1.44
N GLY A 78 -5.14 -21.00 0.40
CA GLY A 78 -5.59 -21.05 -0.99
C GLY A 78 -5.50 -19.72 -1.76
N ALA A 79 -4.77 -18.73 -1.26
CA ALA A 79 -4.46 -17.49 -1.97
C ALA A 79 -3.03 -17.53 -2.55
N SER A 80 -2.80 -16.93 -3.73
CA SER A 80 -1.44 -16.69 -4.24
C SER A 80 -0.69 -15.73 -3.30
N SER A 81 0.64 -15.79 -3.31
CA SER A 81 1.46 -14.91 -2.46
C SER A 81 1.21 -13.43 -2.73
N GLY A 82 0.92 -13.07 -3.99
CA GLY A 82 0.63 -11.71 -4.44
C GLY A 82 1.79 -10.73 -4.27
N ILE A 83 3.01 -11.22 -3.99
CA ILE A 83 4.17 -10.40 -3.63
C ILE A 83 4.52 -9.48 -4.79
N LEU A 84 4.50 -10.01 -6.02
CA LEU A 84 4.76 -9.24 -7.23
C LEU A 84 3.78 -8.06 -7.34
N LEU A 85 2.48 -8.34 -7.31
CA LEU A 85 1.45 -7.33 -7.43
C LEU A 85 1.56 -6.28 -6.31
N GLY A 86 1.68 -6.72 -5.05
CA GLY A 86 1.81 -5.81 -3.91
C GLY A 86 3.01 -4.87 -4.03
N ALA A 87 4.18 -5.40 -4.42
CA ALA A 87 5.43 -4.66 -4.43
C ALA A 87 5.55 -3.63 -5.56
N VAL A 88 4.95 -3.92 -6.73
CA VAL A 88 5.12 -3.06 -7.91
C VAL A 88 4.01 -2.03 -8.06
N THR A 89 2.85 -2.24 -7.43
CA THR A 89 1.70 -1.41 -7.75
C THR A 89 1.80 0.00 -7.19
N LEU A 90 2.20 0.19 -5.92
CA LEU A 90 2.36 1.56 -5.39
C LEU A 90 3.51 2.32 -6.08
N PRO A 91 4.73 1.76 -6.23
CA PRO A 91 5.79 2.41 -6.99
C PRO A 91 5.42 2.63 -8.47
N GLY A 92 4.77 1.65 -9.11
CA GLY A 92 4.30 1.76 -10.49
C GLY A 92 3.25 2.86 -10.67
N LEU A 93 2.32 2.98 -9.73
CA LEU A 93 1.32 4.04 -9.74
C LEU A 93 1.96 5.42 -9.53
N MET A 94 2.91 5.54 -8.59
CA MET A 94 3.71 6.76 -8.42
C MET A 94 4.49 7.13 -9.68
N LEU A 95 5.14 6.16 -10.33
CA LEU A 95 5.87 6.40 -11.57
C LEU A 95 4.91 6.81 -12.70
N SER A 96 3.76 6.15 -12.84
CA SER A 96 2.76 6.53 -13.85
C SER A 96 2.28 7.97 -13.67
N ARG A 97 2.13 8.43 -12.41
CA ARG A 97 1.79 9.81 -12.08
C ARG A 97 2.93 10.75 -12.44
N LEU A 98 4.19 10.39 -12.14
CA LEU A 98 5.36 11.18 -12.56
C LEU A 98 5.45 11.29 -14.08
N VAL A 99 5.12 10.24 -14.84
CA VAL A 99 5.02 10.29 -16.30
C VAL A 99 3.95 11.30 -16.73
N GLN A 100 2.77 11.28 -16.12
CA GLN A 100 1.72 12.28 -16.43
C GLN A 100 2.16 13.71 -16.08
N MET A 101 2.76 13.91 -14.91
CA MET A 101 3.25 15.23 -14.46
C MET A 101 4.40 15.74 -15.32
N SER A 102 5.27 14.86 -15.83
CA SER A 102 6.35 15.25 -16.74
C SER A 102 5.82 15.84 -18.05
N ARG A 103 4.68 15.33 -18.55
CA ARG A 103 3.99 15.89 -19.73
C ARG A 103 3.36 17.24 -19.39
N GLY A 104 2.73 17.37 -18.23
CA GLY A 104 2.21 18.65 -17.73
C GLY A 104 3.30 19.70 -17.49
N LEU A 105 4.50 19.29 -17.08
CA LEU A 105 5.67 20.15 -16.91
C LEU A 105 6.14 20.70 -18.25
N SER A 106 6.17 19.87 -19.30
CA SER A 106 6.48 20.32 -20.66
C SER A 106 5.45 21.33 -21.22
N SER A 107 4.23 21.34 -20.67
CA SER A 107 3.15 22.24 -21.04
C SER A 107 3.04 23.47 -20.12
N ASN A 108 3.98 23.68 -19.19
CA ASN A 108 3.96 24.73 -18.16
C ASN A 108 2.71 24.73 -17.24
N GLU A 109 1.94 23.64 -17.19
CA GLU A 109 0.74 23.53 -16.35
C GLU A 109 1.06 23.09 -14.91
N VAL A 110 2.24 22.50 -14.70
CA VAL A 110 2.67 21.88 -13.43
C VAL A 110 3.95 22.57 -12.92
N GLY A 111 3.96 22.92 -11.63
CA GLY A 111 5.12 23.53 -10.98
C GLY A 111 6.28 22.54 -10.80
N PHE A 112 7.52 23.01 -10.98
CA PHE A 112 8.71 22.17 -10.89
C PHE A 112 8.90 21.49 -9.52
N ALA A 113 8.65 22.16 -8.39
CA ALA A 113 8.82 21.47 -7.11
C ALA A 113 7.62 20.60 -6.67
N ASP A 114 6.45 20.71 -7.29
CA ASP A 114 5.39 19.70 -7.13
C ASP A 114 5.88 18.38 -7.75
N PHE A 115 6.51 18.46 -8.92
CA PHE A 115 7.14 17.33 -9.58
C PHE A 115 8.25 16.71 -8.72
N GLU A 116 9.16 17.52 -8.17
CA GLU A 116 10.23 17.03 -7.28
C GLU A 116 9.70 16.40 -5.98
N TYR A 117 8.63 16.94 -5.42
CA TYR A 117 7.95 16.38 -4.26
C TYR A 117 7.37 14.99 -4.55
N PHE A 118 6.63 14.82 -5.66
CA PHE A 118 6.11 13.51 -6.05
C PHE A 118 7.22 12.51 -6.36
N ARG A 119 8.37 13.00 -6.82
CA ARG A 119 9.55 12.17 -7.06
C ARG A 119 10.15 11.65 -5.76
N LEU A 120 10.20 12.47 -4.72
CA LEU A 120 10.58 12.02 -3.38
C LEU A 120 9.60 10.97 -2.83
N GLN A 121 8.29 11.16 -3.02
CA GLN A 121 7.28 10.17 -2.65
C GLN A 121 7.46 8.84 -3.39
N TYR A 122 7.83 8.88 -4.67
CA TYR A 122 8.19 7.67 -5.44
C TYR A 122 9.34 6.91 -4.78
N TRP A 123 10.43 7.60 -4.42
CA TRP A 123 11.58 6.97 -3.77
C TRP A 123 11.23 6.38 -2.40
N ALA A 124 10.40 7.07 -1.61
CA ALA A 124 9.89 6.55 -0.34
C ALA A 124 9.04 5.28 -0.54
N ALA A 125 8.13 5.27 -1.53
CA ALA A 125 7.29 4.12 -1.85
C ALA A 125 8.11 2.93 -2.36
N SER A 126 9.04 3.19 -3.29
CA SER A 126 9.95 2.20 -3.85
C SER A 126 10.83 1.58 -2.77
N ALA A 127 11.42 2.39 -1.89
CA ALA A 127 12.26 1.89 -0.79
C ALA A 127 11.47 1.11 0.25
N SER A 128 10.23 1.53 0.56
CA SER A 128 9.32 0.79 1.42
C SER A 128 9.08 -0.62 0.89
N CYS A 129 8.76 -0.75 -0.41
CA CYS A 129 8.56 -2.06 -1.05
C CYS A 129 9.87 -2.86 -1.10
N PHE A 130 10.97 -2.23 -1.52
CA PHE A 130 12.27 -2.88 -1.68
C PHE A 130 12.82 -3.44 -0.35
N CYS A 131 12.75 -2.68 0.73
CA CYS A 131 13.19 -3.13 2.05
C CYS A 131 12.37 -4.31 2.57
N VAL A 132 11.06 -4.35 2.28
CA VAL A 132 10.22 -5.51 2.59
C VAL A 132 10.64 -6.73 1.77
N LEU A 133 10.92 -6.59 0.47
CA LEU A 133 11.44 -7.69 -0.35
C LEU A 133 12.80 -8.19 0.17
N ALA A 134 13.70 -7.28 0.54
CA ALA A 134 14.99 -7.63 1.14
C ALA A 134 14.81 -8.38 2.47
N PHE A 135 13.85 -7.97 3.30
CA PHE A 135 13.47 -8.68 4.52
C PHE A 135 12.91 -10.08 4.23
N LEU A 136 12.01 -10.23 3.26
CA LEU A 136 11.47 -11.54 2.87
C LEU A 136 12.58 -12.46 2.35
N GLN A 137 13.50 -11.94 1.54
CA GLN A 137 14.68 -12.68 1.10
C GLN A 137 15.56 -13.10 2.28
N PHE A 138 15.73 -12.25 3.29
CA PHE A 138 16.47 -12.59 4.51
C PHE A 138 15.78 -13.71 5.31
N VAL A 139 14.45 -13.67 5.44
CA VAL A 139 13.65 -14.73 6.06
C VAL A 139 13.83 -16.06 5.32
N LEU A 140 13.76 -16.02 3.98
CA LEU A 140 14.02 -17.20 3.13
C LEU A 140 15.43 -17.74 3.35
N HIS A 141 16.43 -16.86 3.42
CA HIS A 141 17.82 -17.26 3.64
C HIS A 141 17.99 -18.00 4.96
N ARG A 142 17.41 -17.47 6.05
CA ARG A 142 17.50 -18.06 7.39
C ARG A 142 16.88 -19.47 7.46
N ARG A 143 15.82 -19.74 6.69
CA ARG A 143 15.24 -21.09 6.56
C ARG A 143 16.22 -22.05 5.88
N VAL A 144 16.78 -21.64 4.74
CA VAL A 144 17.69 -22.45 3.90
C VAL A 144 19.04 -22.71 4.58
N THR A 145 19.44 -21.92 5.58
CA THR A 145 20.63 -22.20 6.39
C THR A 145 20.39 -23.28 7.44
N ASN A 146 19.16 -23.42 7.95
CA ASN A 146 18.82 -24.41 8.99
C ASN A 146 18.54 -25.81 8.44
N THR A 147 18.07 -25.92 7.19
CA THR A 147 17.92 -27.20 6.49
C THR A 147 19.19 -27.52 5.70
N GLN A 148 20.02 -28.44 6.20
CA GLN A 148 21.20 -28.94 5.49
C GLN A 148 20.77 -29.74 4.25
N SER A 149 20.70 -29.10 3.08
CA SER A 149 20.70 -29.80 1.79
C SER A 149 21.56 -29.06 0.77
N VAL A 150 22.45 -29.83 0.13
CA VAL A 150 23.50 -29.42 -0.82
C VAL A 150 22.91 -28.98 -2.18
N GLY A 151 23.49 -27.98 -2.84
CA GLY A 151 23.37 -27.82 -4.30
C GLY A 151 23.49 -26.40 -4.88
N SER A 152 24.29 -26.28 -5.95
CA SER A 152 24.62 -25.12 -6.83
C SER A 152 23.50 -24.08 -7.09
N CYS A 153 22.23 -24.49 -7.06
CA CYS A 153 21.07 -23.60 -7.13
C CYS A 153 20.99 -22.62 -5.93
N ARG A 154 21.72 -22.89 -4.84
CA ARG A 154 21.80 -22.08 -3.61
C ARG A 154 22.62 -20.81 -3.80
N ASP A 155 23.73 -20.88 -4.51
CA ASP A 155 24.66 -19.76 -4.66
C ASP A 155 24.11 -18.73 -5.65
N TRP A 156 23.55 -19.19 -6.77
CA TRP A 156 22.86 -18.33 -7.75
C TRP A 156 21.72 -17.50 -7.13
N LYS A 157 20.98 -18.08 -6.19
CA LYS A 157 19.86 -17.42 -5.49
C LYS A 157 20.33 -16.36 -4.48
N LYS A 158 21.42 -16.64 -3.75
CA LYS A 158 22.03 -15.67 -2.83
C LYS A 158 22.64 -14.50 -3.61
N ILE A 159 23.37 -14.82 -4.68
CA ILE A 159 23.99 -13.84 -5.56
C ILE A 159 22.92 -12.93 -6.18
N SER A 160 21.83 -13.48 -6.71
CA SER A 160 20.75 -12.69 -7.31
C SER A 160 20.11 -11.69 -6.34
N GLY A 161 19.84 -12.09 -5.08
CA GLY A 161 19.25 -11.19 -4.08
C GLY A 161 20.22 -10.09 -3.62
N VAL A 162 21.48 -10.45 -3.35
CA VAL A 162 22.51 -9.48 -2.96
C VAL A 162 22.81 -8.49 -4.09
N CYS A 163 22.86 -8.96 -5.34
CA CYS A 163 23.01 -8.10 -6.51
C CYS A 163 21.83 -7.12 -6.63
N CYS A 164 20.58 -7.56 -6.43
CA CYS A 164 19.43 -6.64 -6.45
C CYS A 164 19.54 -5.56 -5.36
N ILE A 165 20.01 -5.90 -4.16
CA ILE A 165 20.24 -4.96 -3.05
C ILE A 165 21.34 -3.95 -3.40
N ALA A 166 22.48 -4.43 -3.89
CA ALA A 166 23.59 -3.57 -4.29
C ALA A 166 23.20 -2.62 -5.44
N LEU A 167 22.52 -3.14 -6.46
CA LEU A 167 22.05 -2.36 -7.61
C LEU A 167 21.03 -1.30 -7.18
N TYR A 168 20.03 -1.67 -6.36
CA TYR A 168 19.02 -0.73 -5.88
C TYR A 168 19.65 0.39 -5.04
N ALA A 169 20.53 0.03 -4.09
CA ALA A 169 21.22 1.01 -3.26
C ALA A 169 22.10 1.94 -4.11
N GLY A 170 22.86 1.39 -5.07
CA GLY A 170 23.68 2.17 -5.98
C GLY A 170 22.86 3.16 -6.81
N ILE A 171 21.75 2.72 -7.40
CA ILE A 171 20.86 3.60 -8.18
C ILE A 171 20.19 4.65 -7.29
N CYS A 172 19.75 4.30 -6.09
CA CYS A 172 19.20 5.26 -5.15
C CYS A 172 20.22 6.36 -4.79
N CYS A 173 21.46 5.98 -4.51
CA CYS A 173 22.54 6.93 -4.22
C CYS A 173 22.85 7.82 -5.43
N ILE A 174 22.95 7.25 -6.64
CA ILE A 174 23.21 8.01 -7.86
C ILE A 174 22.05 8.98 -8.16
N ALA A 175 20.80 8.52 -8.09
CA ALA A 175 19.62 9.32 -8.41
C ALA A 175 19.44 10.51 -7.47
N LEU A 176 19.71 10.32 -6.18
CA LEU A 176 19.60 11.35 -5.16
C LEU A 176 20.84 12.27 -5.09
N GLY A 177 22.02 11.73 -5.41
CA GLY A 177 23.29 12.46 -5.44
C GLY A 177 23.51 13.27 -6.72
N ALA A 178 23.01 12.83 -7.88
CA ALA A 178 23.17 13.55 -9.15
C ALA A 178 22.49 14.93 -9.17
N LYS A 179 21.50 15.16 -8.28
CA LYS A 179 20.69 16.39 -8.24
C LYS A 179 20.94 17.28 -7.04
N ASN A 180 21.39 16.74 -5.92
CA ASN A 180 21.76 17.53 -4.76
C ASN A 180 23.28 17.65 -4.78
N HIS A 181 23.82 18.86 -4.96
CA HIS A 181 25.25 19.10 -4.73
C HIS A 181 25.63 18.43 -3.40
N PHE A 182 26.65 17.56 -3.42
CA PHE A 182 27.09 16.74 -2.28
C PHE A 182 27.05 17.56 -0.97
N GLY A 183 26.10 17.25 -0.09
CA GLY A 183 25.82 18.08 1.09
C GLY A 183 24.68 17.54 1.96
N TRP A 184 24.41 18.22 3.07
CA TRP A 184 23.52 17.78 4.16
C TRP A 184 22.09 17.45 3.69
N LYS A 185 21.62 18.11 2.62
CA LYS A 185 20.32 17.84 2.01
C LYS A 185 20.22 16.43 1.43
N MET A 186 21.28 15.91 0.82
CA MET A 186 21.32 14.55 0.28
C MET A 186 21.23 13.53 1.42
N GLU A 187 22.02 13.72 2.48
CA GLU A 187 22.05 12.83 3.64
C GLU A 187 20.69 12.76 4.33
N LEU A 188 20.03 13.89 4.52
CA LEU A 188 18.68 13.96 5.08
C LEU A 188 17.65 13.23 4.20
N ILE A 189 17.72 13.38 2.87
CA ILE A 189 16.81 12.68 1.95
C ILE A 189 17.08 11.17 1.96
N LEU A 190 18.34 10.75 1.98
CA LEU A 190 18.68 9.32 2.05
C LEU A 190 18.24 8.71 3.39
N PHE A 191 18.47 9.43 4.49
CA PHE A 191 17.99 9.05 5.82
C PHE A 191 16.46 8.94 5.85
N TRP A 192 15.76 9.91 5.25
CA TRP A 192 14.31 9.90 5.10
C TRP A 192 13.81 8.64 4.36
N VAL A 193 14.40 8.33 3.20
CA VAL A 193 14.07 7.14 2.41
C VAL A 193 14.38 5.84 3.19
N ALA A 194 15.49 5.79 3.91
CA ALA A 194 15.86 4.66 4.76
C ALA A 194 14.90 4.47 5.95
N CYS A 195 14.41 5.56 6.55
CA CYS A 195 13.41 5.53 7.62
C CYS A 195 12.09 4.95 7.12
N HIS A 196 11.64 5.32 5.92
CA HIS A 196 10.47 4.71 5.28
C HIS A 196 10.67 3.19 5.08
N GLY A 197 11.80 2.78 4.50
CA GLY A 197 12.14 1.36 4.32
C GLY A 197 12.11 0.56 5.62
N SER A 198 12.74 1.07 6.67
CA SER A 198 12.79 0.42 7.99
C SER A 198 11.42 0.35 8.66
N SER A 199 10.64 1.43 8.55
CA SER A 199 9.27 1.50 9.06
C SER A 199 8.36 0.48 8.37
N ALA A 200 8.52 0.30 7.06
CA ALA A 200 7.76 -0.70 6.30
C ALA A 200 8.06 -2.13 6.77
N VAL A 201 9.33 -2.47 7.00
CA VAL A 201 9.70 -3.80 7.51
C VAL A 201 9.11 -4.05 8.91
N LYS A 202 9.17 -3.08 9.81
CA LYS A 202 8.57 -3.21 11.15
C LYS A 202 7.05 -3.31 11.09
N LEU A 203 6.41 -2.52 10.23
CA LEU A 203 4.97 -2.47 10.11
C LEU A 203 4.41 -3.76 9.50
N ILE A 204 5.00 -4.31 8.42
CA ILE A 204 4.52 -5.56 7.82
C ILE A 204 4.64 -6.73 8.80
N GLN A 205 5.72 -6.79 9.59
CA GLN A 205 5.89 -7.79 10.65
C GLN A 205 4.76 -7.66 11.68
N SER A 206 4.46 -6.45 12.13
CA SER A 206 3.39 -6.18 13.09
C SER A 206 2.00 -6.56 12.54
N ILE A 207 1.71 -6.22 11.28
CA ILE A 207 0.41 -6.53 10.66
C ILE A 207 0.24 -8.05 10.51
N LEU A 208 1.24 -8.76 9.95
CA LEU A 208 1.17 -10.21 9.75
C LEU A 208 1.04 -10.98 11.08
N GLN A 209 1.64 -10.48 12.17
CA GLN A 209 1.52 -11.07 13.50
C GLN A 209 0.21 -10.71 14.23
N THR A 210 -0.43 -9.61 13.85
CA THR A 210 -1.68 -9.14 14.47
C THR A 210 -2.91 -9.71 13.80
N PHE A 211 -2.84 -9.91 12.48
CA PHE A 211 -3.93 -10.42 11.66
C PHE A 211 -3.49 -11.68 10.86
N PRO A 212 -3.17 -12.79 11.54
CA PRO A 212 -2.82 -14.02 10.86
C PRO A 212 -4.01 -14.50 10.00
N ALA A 213 -3.70 -15.09 8.85
CA ALA A 213 -4.64 -15.64 7.86
C ALA A 213 -5.65 -14.64 7.24
N CYS A 214 -5.56 -13.35 7.56
CA CYS A 214 -6.51 -12.34 7.07
C CYS A 214 -6.21 -11.86 5.64
N ALA A 215 -4.94 -11.78 5.27
CA ALA A 215 -4.47 -11.23 4.00
C ALA A 215 -3.31 -12.06 3.42
N SER A 216 -3.08 -11.92 2.11
CA SER A 216 -1.84 -12.41 1.48
C SER A 216 -0.63 -11.54 1.86
N ILE A 217 0.58 -12.03 1.60
CA ILE A 217 1.81 -11.25 1.83
C ILE A 217 1.80 -10.00 0.95
N GLY A 218 1.36 -10.13 -0.32
CA GLY A 218 1.21 -9.03 -1.27
C GLY A 218 0.22 -7.96 -0.83
N GLU A 219 -0.98 -8.35 -0.40
CA GLU A 219 -1.99 -7.42 0.13
C GLU A 219 -1.46 -6.67 1.36
N THR A 220 -0.77 -7.38 2.25
CA THR A 220 -0.19 -6.78 3.45
C THR A 220 0.95 -5.82 3.11
N LEU A 221 1.80 -6.18 2.15
CA LEU A 221 2.89 -5.32 1.65
C LEU A 221 2.33 -4.03 1.06
N LEU A 222 1.26 -4.12 0.27
CA LEU A 222 0.59 -2.95 -0.27
C LEU A 222 0.06 -2.04 0.83
N VAL A 223 -0.69 -2.59 1.79
CA VAL A 223 -1.26 -1.81 2.91
C VAL A 223 -0.14 -1.15 3.71
N THR A 224 0.93 -1.89 3.97
CA THR A 224 2.12 -1.42 4.69
C THR A 224 2.79 -0.25 3.97
N SER A 225 3.11 -0.41 2.69
CA SER A 225 3.79 0.63 1.91
C SER A 225 2.94 1.89 1.77
N GLY A 226 1.63 1.75 1.56
CA GLY A 226 0.69 2.87 1.56
C GLY A 226 0.67 3.62 2.89
N LEU A 227 0.48 2.91 4.00
CA LEU A 227 0.47 3.49 5.34
C LEU A 227 1.78 4.21 5.69
N VAL A 228 2.92 3.61 5.37
CA VAL A 228 4.23 4.20 5.65
C VAL A 228 4.48 5.46 4.84
N VAL A 229 4.13 5.47 3.55
CA VAL A 229 4.28 6.65 2.71
C VAL A 229 3.34 7.76 3.17
N TYR A 230 2.08 7.45 3.48
CA TYR A 230 1.13 8.45 3.96
C TYR A 230 1.49 8.99 5.34
N PHE A 231 1.86 8.12 6.28
CA PHE A 231 2.28 8.55 7.61
C PHE A 231 3.51 9.44 7.54
N GLY A 232 4.54 9.00 6.81
CA GLY A 232 5.77 9.77 6.66
C GLY A 232 5.50 11.11 5.96
N ASP A 233 4.64 11.14 4.95
CA ASP A 233 4.21 12.40 4.35
C ASP A 233 3.62 13.35 5.40
N MET A 234 2.63 12.91 6.19
CA MET A 234 2.04 13.72 7.26
C MET A 234 3.07 14.20 8.30
N VAL A 235 4.03 13.34 8.66
CA VAL A 235 5.15 13.69 9.56
C VAL A 235 6.05 14.77 8.94
N ALA A 236 6.34 14.68 7.63
CA ALA A 236 7.12 15.71 6.94
C ALA A 236 6.43 17.08 7.02
N LEU A 237 5.09 17.10 7.03
CA LEU A 237 4.30 18.34 7.14
C LEU A 237 4.39 18.92 8.53
N VAL A 238 4.24 18.06 9.55
CA VAL A 238 4.42 18.44 10.95
C VAL A 238 5.82 19.02 11.17
N VAL A 239 6.86 18.34 10.68
CA VAL A 239 8.26 18.80 10.81
C VAL A 239 8.46 20.11 10.07
N GLY A 240 7.98 20.23 8.82
CA GLY A 240 8.06 21.46 8.03
C GLY A 240 7.37 22.64 8.72
N LYS A 241 6.22 22.40 9.34
CA LYS A 241 5.46 23.41 10.08
C LYS A 241 6.14 23.83 11.37
N ILE A 242 6.64 22.88 12.17
CA ILE A 242 7.42 23.16 13.37
C ILE A 242 8.67 23.99 13.02
N TYR A 243 9.38 23.62 11.95
CA TYR A 243 10.54 24.36 11.47
C TYR A 243 10.18 25.77 10.98
N GLY A 244 9.03 25.92 10.30
CA GLY A 244 8.49 27.21 9.86
C GLY A 244 8.08 28.13 11.01
N TYR A 245 7.65 27.59 12.15
CA TYR A 245 7.42 28.39 13.36
C TYR A 245 8.72 28.80 14.05
N LEU A 246 9.74 27.95 13.99
CA LEU A 246 11.05 28.20 14.61
C LEU A 246 11.93 29.16 13.78
N THR A 247 11.67 29.32 12.48
CA THR A 247 12.50 30.09 11.56
C THR A 247 11.67 31.21 10.91
N SER A 248 12.14 32.47 11.00
CA SER A 248 11.51 33.70 10.45
C SER A 248 10.85 33.52 9.06
N PRO A 249 9.73 34.23 8.76
CA PRO A 249 8.83 33.98 7.60
C PRO A 249 9.43 34.15 6.19
N ASN A 250 10.74 34.33 6.05
CA ASN A 250 11.42 34.57 4.77
C ASN A 250 11.89 33.29 4.06
N PHE A 251 11.56 32.08 4.55
CA PHE A 251 11.85 30.84 3.82
C PHE A 251 10.69 30.46 2.88
N PRO A 252 10.91 30.38 1.56
CA PRO A 252 9.86 30.13 0.55
C PRO A 252 9.31 28.69 0.52
N SER A 253 9.44 27.92 1.61
CA SER A 253 9.00 26.52 1.68
C SER A 253 7.50 26.37 1.98
N VAL A 254 6.82 27.41 2.49
CA VAL A 254 5.42 27.32 2.95
C VAL A 254 4.42 27.38 1.78
N GLN A 255 4.78 27.97 0.65
CA GLN A 255 3.86 28.16 -0.48
C GLN A 255 3.67 26.92 -1.37
N TYR A 256 4.56 25.93 -1.28
CA TYR A 256 4.41 24.63 -1.94
C TYR A 256 3.29 23.77 -1.36
N PHE A 257 2.80 24.14 -0.17
CA PHE A 257 1.94 23.31 0.65
C PHE A 257 0.43 23.51 0.40
N SER A 258 0.07 24.56 -0.35
CA SER A 258 -1.27 25.17 -0.36
C SER A 258 -2.29 24.54 -1.34
N ARG A 259 -1.93 23.50 -2.09
CA ARG A 259 -2.81 22.93 -3.15
C ARG A 259 -3.32 21.50 -2.90
N ARG A 260 -3.20 20.97 -1.68
CA ARG A 260 -3.79 19.67 -1.33
C ARG A 260 -5.29 19.79 -1.09
N SER A 261 -6.06 18.82 -1.58
CA SER A 261 -7.47 18.73 -1.19
C SER A 261 -7.58 18.34 0.26
N GLU A 262 -8.31 19.15 1.02
CA GLU A 262 -8.89 18.85 2.33
C GLU A 262 -9.48 17.43 2.38
N ILE A 263 -10.27 17.06 1.37
CA ILE A 263 -10.85 15.71 1.24
C ILE A 263 -9.80 14.60 1.30
N SER A 264 -8.65 14.78 0.61
CA SER A 264 -7.61 13.75 0.56
C SER A 264 -6.97 13.55 1.93
N ILE A 265 -6.73 14.64 2.65
CA ILE A 265 -6.10 14.60 3.98
C ILE A 265 -7.07 13.98 4.98
N ILE A 266 -8.37 14.26 4.87
CA ILE A 266 -9.40 13.65 5.70
C ILE A 266 -9.50 12.14 5.45
N VAL A 267 -9.62 11.72 4.20
CA VAL A 267 -9.70 10.30 3.86
C VAL A 267 -8.43 9.56 4.30
N GLN A 268 -7.25 10.13 4.04
CA GLN A 268 -5.97 9.53 4.43
C GLN A 268 -5.80 9.44 5.94
N GLY A 269 -6.08 10.53 6.68
CA GLY A 269 -5.96 10.58 8.14
C GLY A 269 -6.89 9.57 8.82
N MET A 270 -8.16 9.53 8.40
CA MET A 270 -9.14 8.59 8.97
C MET A 270 -8.79 7.13 8.64
N THR A 271 -8.36 6.84 7.41
CA THR A 271 -7.93 5.49 6.99
C THR A 271 -6.72 5.03 7.79
N LEU A 272 -5.74 5.92 7.98
CA LEU A 272 -4.55 5.65 8.75
C LEU A 272 -4.88 5.39 10.23
N GLY A 273 -5.73 6.22 10.83
CA GLY A 273 -6.22 6.02 12.19
C GLY A 273 -6.91 4.67 12.38
N LEU A 274 -7.82 4.32 11.47
CA LEU A 274 -8.54 3.04 11.50
C LEU A 274 -7.62 1.83 11.40
N LEU A 275 -6.64 1.86 10.49
CA LEU A 275 -5.76 0.72 10.23
C LEU A 275 -4.63 0.58 11.26
N LEU A 276 -4.11 1.69 11.80
CA LEU A 276 -3.04 1.65 12.81
C LEU A 276 -3.57 1.38 14.21
N PHE A 277 -4.82 1.77 14.50
CA PHE A 277 -5.38 1.65 15.84
C PHE A 277 -5.30 0.24 16.44
N PRO A 278 -5.68 -0.86 15.75
CA PRO A 278 -5.60 -2.19 16.33
C PRO A 278 -4.18 -2.60 16.72
N MET A 279 -3.16 -2.15 15.97
CA MET A 279 -1.76 -2.42 16.28
C MET A 279 -1.30 -1.64 17.51
N ILE A 280 -1.65 -0.36 17.59
CA ILE A 280 -1.34 0.48 18.75
C ILE A 280 -2.05 -0.07 20.00
N PHE A 281 -3.33 -0.45 19.87
CA PHE A 281 -4.11 -1.03 20.95
C PHE A 281 -3.49 -2.33 21.45
N LYS A 282 -3.11 -3.25 20.55
CA LYS A 282 -2.42 -4.50 20.91
C LYS A 282 -1.11 -4.21 21.64
N PHE A 283 -0.33 -3.25 21.16
CA PHE A 283 0.94 -2.86 21.79
C PHE A 283 0.74 -2.29 23.21
N ILE A 284 -0.19 -1.35 23.38
CA ILE A 284 -0.56 -0.79 24.69
C ILE A 284 -1.06 -1.89 25.62
N TYR A 285 -1.91 -2.79 25.12
CA TYR A 285 -2.44 -3.89 25.90
C TYR A 285 -1.36 -4.89 26.32
N GLN A 286 -0.37 -5.19 25.47
CA GLN A 286 0.76 -6.03 25.83
C GLN A 286 1.63 -5.39 26.92
N ILE A 287 1.89 -4.09 26.82
CA ILE A 287 2.62 -3.35 27.86
C ILE A 287 1.83 -3.36 29.16
N ALA A 288 0.54 -3.00 29.12
CA ALA A 288 -0.33 -3.01 30.30
C ALA A 288 -0.49 -4.41 30.91
N GLY A 289 -0.53 -5.46 30.09
CA GLY A 289 -0.57 -6.86 30.52
C GLY A 289 0.73 -7.33 31.18
N CYS A 290 1.89 -6.81 30.77
CA CYS A 290 3.15 -6.97 31.51
C CYS A 290 3.10 -6.29 32.89
N PHE A 291 2.26 -5.26 33.07
CA PHE A 291 2.15 -4.50 34.32
C PHE A 291 1.11 -5.01 35.31
N ASN A 292 0.12 -5.82 34.89
CA ASN A 292 -0.77 -6.68 35.69
C ASN A 292 -2.07 -6.92 34.92
N PHE A 293 -2.56 -8.17 34.81
CA PHE A 293 -4.00 -8.54 34.79
C PHE A 293 -4.14 -10.07 34.65
N GLN A 294 -3.85 -10.80 35.73
CA GLN A 294 -4.36 -12.16 35.93
C GLN A 294 -5.81 -12.05 36.40
N ASP A 295 -6.78 -12.03 35.48
CA ASP A 295 -8.18 -12.22 35.83
C ASP A 295 -8.90 -13.07 34.77
N MET A 296 -8.96 -14.36 35.07
CA MET A 296 -9.64 -15.40 34.29
C MET A 296 -11.14 -15.42 34.64
N ARG A 297 -11.95 -14.53 34.04
CA ARG A 297 -13.42 -14.66 34.04
C ARG A 297 -14.05 -14.29 32.68
N PRO A 298 -15.13 -14.98 32.27
CA PRO A 298 -15.81 -14.76 30.98
C PRO A 298 -16.47 -13.37 30.84
N ASN A 299 -16.77 -12.68 31.94
CA ASN A 299 -17.25 -11.28 31.93
C ASN A 299 -16.19 -10.27 31.43
N ASN A 300 -14.95 -10.72 31.25
CA ASN A 300 -13.84 -9.89 30.81
C ASN A 300 -13.88 -9.62 29.29
N GLU A 301 -14.46 -10.52 28.48
CA GLU A 301 -14.44 -10.37 27.00
C GLU A 301 -15.35 -9.26 26.49
N ILE A 302 -16.57 -9.12 27.06
CA ILE A 302 -17.48 -8.01 26.72
C ILE A 302 -16.84 -6.67 27.14
N LYS A 303 -16.23 -6.63 28.33
CA LYS A 303 -15.53 -5.44 28.83
C LYS A 303 -14.35 -5.05 27.93
N LYS A 304 -13.52 -6.01 27.53
CA LYS A 304 -12.39 -5.79 26.60
C LYS A 304 -12.87 -5.29 25.24
N SER A 305 -13.93 -5.87 24.70
CA SER A 305 -14.54 -5.45 23.44
C SER A 305 -15.08 -4.02 23.53
N LEU A 306 -15.77 -3.69 24.63
CA LEU A 306 -16.28 -2.33 24.87
C LEU A 306 -15.13 -1.31 25.01
N ILE A 307 -14.05 -1.66 25.70
CA ILE A 307 -12.85 -0.82 25.80
C ILE A 307 -12.22 -0.61 24.42
N PHE A 308 -12.09 -1.68 23.62
CA PHE A 308 -11.55 -1.59 22.27
C PHE A 308 -12.39 -0.66 21.37
N PHE A 309 -13.71 -0.86 21.33
CA PHE A 309 -14.60 -0.02 20.52
C PHE A 309 -14.68 1.41 21.04
N GLY A 310 -14.72 1.61 22.35
CA GLY A 310 -14.70 2.94 22.97
C GLY A 310 -13.42 3.71 22.64
N SER A 311 -12.26 3.05 22.75
CA SER A 311 -10.98 3.66 22.40
C SER A 311 -10.81 3.86 20.89
N LEU A 312 -11.35 2.98 20.04
CA LEU A 312 -11.40 3.20 18.59
C LEU A 312 -12.21 4.44 18.25
N VAL A 313 -13.41 4.57 18.82
CA VAL A 313 -14.28 5.74 18.62
C VAL A 313 -13.58 7.01 19.10
N PHE A 314 -12.96 6.99 20.27
CA PHE A 314 -12.19 8.12 20.78
C PHE A 314 -11.03 8.50 19.84
N MET A 315 -10.29 7.52 19.32
CA MET A 315 -9.21 7.76 18.38
C MET A 315 -9.69 8.40 17.08
N LEU A 316 -10.83 7.95 16.54
CA LEU A 316 -11.40 8.48 15.30
C LEU A 316 -12.11 9.83 15.46
N ILE A 317 -12.63 10.15 16.65
CA ILE A 317 -13.34 11.40 16.91
C ILE A 317 -12.40 12.50 17.44
N ALA A 318 -11.45 12.16 18.31
CA ALA A 318 -10.59 13.14 18.97
C ALA A 318 -9.16 13.14 18.41
N VAL A 319 -8.45 12.02 18.52
CA VAL A 319 -6.99 11.99 18.30
C VAL A 319 -6.63 12.23 16.82
N VAL A 320 -7.24 11.46 15.91
CA VAL A 320 -6.96 11.57 14.47
C VAL A 320 -7.38 12.93 13.92
N PRO A 321 -8.60 13.45 14.20
CA PRO A 321 -8.99 14.78 13.76
C PRO A 321 -8.12 15.90 14.33
N SER A 322 -7.72 15.83 15.61
CA SER A 322 -6.83 16.83 16.22
C SER A 322 -5.46 16.88 15.52
N TRP A 323 -4.91 15.71 15.18
CA TRP A 323 -3.66 15.65 14.41
C TRP A 323 -3.83 16.25 13.01
N MET A 324 -4.94 15.96 12.33
CA MET A 324 -5.24 16.53 11.01
C MET A 324 -5.42 18.04 11.05
N GLN A 325 -6.08 18.59 12.08
CA GLN A 325 -6.20 20.04 12.30
C GLN A 325 -4.83 20.68 12.42
N PHE A 326 -3.94 20.06 13.19
CA PHE A 326 -2.57 20.53 13.30
C PHE A 326 -1.83 20.49 11.96
N VAL A 327 -2.04 19.46 11.14
CA VAL A 327 -1.35 19.30 9.85
C VAL A 327 -1.80 20.30 8.79
N GLN A 328 -3.11 20.54 8.62
CA GLN A 328 -3.66 21.32 7.50
C GLN A 328 -4.32 22.65 7.91
N ASP A 329 -4.15 23.10 9.17
CA ASP A 329 -4.77 24.33 9.70
C ASP A 329 -6.29 24.39 9.43
N PHE A 330 -6.97 23.27 9.63
CA PHE A 330 -8.43 23.26 9.50
C PHE A 330 -9.06 24.21 10.51
N HIS A 331 -9.76 25.24 10.02
CA HIS A 331 -10.51 26.18 10.87
C HIS A 331 -11.67 25.51 11.63
N SER A 332 -12.16 24.38 11.13
CA SER A 332 -13.24 23.59 11.74
C SER A 332 -12.79 22.17 12.04
N HIS A 333 -13.45 21.51 12.98
CA HIS A 333 -13.20 20.10 13.26
C HIS A 333 -13.42 19.25 11.99
N PRO A 334 -12.51 18.34 11.59
CA PRO A 334 -12.61 17.58 10.34
C PRO A 334 -13.95 16.86 10.14
N LEU A 335 -14.55 16.35 11.21
CA LEU A 335 -15.91 15.75 11.13
C LEU A 335 -17.00 16.79 10.86
N LEU A 336 -16.91 17.97 11.47
CA LEU A 336 -17.84 19.06 11.21
C LEU A 336 -17.65 19.61 9.80
N TRP A 337 -16.41 19.69 9.32
CA TRP A 337 -16.10 20.02 7.94
C TRP A 337 -16.74 19.03 6.97
N VAL A 338 -16.71 17.72 7.26
CA VAL A 338 -17.38 16.71 6.42
C VAL A 338 -18.89 16.93 6.41
N LEU A 339 -19.50 17.23 7.56
CA LEU A 339 -20.93 17.53 7.63
C LEU A 339 -21.26 18.77 6.80
N ASP A 340 -20.55 19.86 7.02
CA ASP A 340 -20.73 21.11 6.26
C ASP A 340 -20.53 20.88 4.75
N PHE A 341 -19.51 20.12 4.36
CA PHE A 341 -19.25 19.73 2.98
C PHE A 341 -20.40 18.92 2.37
N VAL A 342 -20.98 17.97 3.11
CA VAL A 342 -22.12 17.16 2.63
C VAL A 342 -23.39 18.03 2.52
N PHE A 343 -23.62 18.92 3.48
CA PHE A 343 -24.81 19.79 3.49
C PHE A 343 -24.70 21.02 2.58
N SER A 344 -23.50 21.37 2.11
CA SER A 344 -23.27 22.48 1.16
C SER A 344 -24.02 22.30 -0.16
N GLU A 345 -24.16 21.05 -0.65
CA GLU A 345 -24.94 20.73 -1.85
C GLU A 345 -25.87 19.54 -1.57
N PRO A 346 -26.99 19.76 -0.87
CA PRO A 346 -27.79 18.67 -0.32
C PRO A 346 -28.38 17.80 -1.43
N LEU A 347 -28.84 18.38 -2.53
CA LEU A 347 -29.47 17.61 -3.62
C LEU A 347 -28.50 16.65 -4.33
N LYS A 348 -27.20 16.96 -4.39
CA LYS A 348 -26.20 16.12 -5.08
C LYS A 348 -25.43 15.23 -4.13
N ARG A 349 -24.98 15.77 -2.99
CA ARG A 349 -24.07 15.08 -2.07
C ARG A 349 -24.84 14.24 -1.05
N LEU A 350 -25.91 14.78 -0.46
CA LEU A 350 -26.74 14.04 0.49
C LEU A 350 -27.50 12.90 -0.20
N SER A 351 -27.99 13.12 -1.43
CA SER A 351 -28.64 12.07 -2.22
C SER A 351 -27.68 10.93 -2.55
N LEU A 352 -26.44 11.23 -2.93
CA LEU A 352 -25.39 10.24 -3.19
C LEU A 352 -25.01 9.48 -1.90
N CYS A 353 -24.86 10.16 -0.76
CA CYS A 353 -24.63 9.51 0.53
C CYS A 353 -25.80 8.60 0.93
N THR A 354 -27.04 9.05 0.78
CA THR A 354 -28.24 8.26 1.08
C THR A 354 -28.31 7.04 0.17
N TYR A 355 -28.01 7.20 -1.12
CA TYR A 355 -27.88 6.11 -2.07
C TYR A 355 -26.81 5.10 -1.63
N TRP A 356 -25.61 5.55 -1.22
CA TRP A 356 -24.56 4.65 -0.75
C TRP A 356 -24.93 3.89 0.53
N ILE A 357 -25.58 4.55 1.48
CA ILE A 357 -26.08 3.91 2.71
C ILE A 357 -27.14 2.86 2.36
N ALA A 358 -28.13 3.22 1.53
CA ALA A 358 -29.17 2.31 1.09
C ALA A 358 -28.60 1.10 0.32
N LEU A 359 -27.69 1.36 -0.63
CA LEU A 359 -27.01 0.32 -1.40
C LEU A 359 -26.21 -0.62 -0.50
N THR A 360 -25.46 -0.08 0.47
CA THR A 360 -24.69 -0.87 1.42
C THR A 360 -25.60 -1.69 2.32
N TYR A 361 -26.66 -1.09 2.85
CA TYR A 361 -27.65 -1.78 3.68
C TYR A 361 -28.33 -2.92 2.93
N VAL A 362 -28.85 -2.66 1.73
CA VAL A 362 -29.47 -3.68 0.87
C VAL A 362 -28.46 -4.77 0.51
N SER A 363 -27.22 -4.38 0.15
CA SER A 363 -26.18 -5.33 -0.21
C SER A 363 -25.83 -6.24 0.96
N VAL A 364 -25.60 -5.70 2.15
CA VAL A 364 -25.25 -6.48 3.35
C VAL A 364 -26.41 -7.37 3.80
N THR A 365 -27.64 -6.87 3.83
CA THR A 365 -28.81 -7.65 4.27
C THR A 365 -29.15 -8.78 3.31
N ARG A 366 -29.20 -8.50 2.00
CA ARG A 366 -29.37 -9.52 0.96
C ARG A 366 -28.23 -10.53 1.01
N PHE A 367 -26.99 -10.04 1.10
CA PHE A 367 -25.83 -10.90 1.16
C PHE A 367 -25.81 -11.83 2.38
N TYR A 368 -26.12 -11.31 3.57
CA TYR A 368 -26.20 -12.09 4.79
C TYR A 368 -27.23 -13.22 4.67
N HIS A 369 -28.42 -12.90 4.13
CA HIS A 369 -29.48 -13.90 3.92
C HIS A 369 -29.09 -14.96 2.88
N ILE A 370 -28.48 -14.55 1.76
CA ILE A 370 -28.08 -15.46 0.68
C ILE A 370 -26.89 -16.34 1.13
N SER A 371 -25.90 -15.78 1.81
CA SER A 371 -24.76 -16.53 2.39
C SER A 371 -25.18 -17.52 3.47
N LYS A 372 -26.25 -17.22 4.23
CA LYS A 372 -26.78 -18.12 5.27
C LYS A 372 -27.58 -19.29 4.69
N ASN A 373 -28.31 -19.04 3.59
CA ASN A 373 -29.25 -20.02 3.03
C ASN A 373 -28.67 -20.84 1.86
N SER A 374 -27.52 -20.49 1.30
CA SER A 374 -26.93 -21.23 0.19
C SER A 374 -25.43 -21.44 0.41
N LYS A 375 -24.95 -22.67 0.14
CA LYS A 375 -23.51 -22.98 0.01
C LYS A 375 -22.97 -22.31 -1.27
N ILE A 376 -22.93 -20.98 -1.30
CA ILE A 376 -22.47 -20.23 -2.46
C ILE A 376 -20.97 -20.41 -2.59
N GLU A 377 -20.52 -20.66 -3.81
CA GLU A 377 -19.11 -20.70 -4.15
C GLU A 377 -18.47 -19.32 -3.93
N ARG A 378 -17.28 -19.31 -3.32
CA ARG A 378 -16.50 -18.08 -3.04
C ARG A 378 -16.24 -17.20 -4.27
N ILE A 379 -16.40 -17.73 -5.49
CA ILE A 379 -16.22 -16.98 -6.74
C ILE A 379 -17.39 -16.04 -7.06
N LEU A 380 -18.62 -16.46 -6.78
CA LEU A 380 -19.82 -15.63 -6.92
C LEU A 380 -19.79 -14.47 -5.91
N LEU A 381 -19.30 -14.76 -4.71
CA LEU A 381 -19.07 -13.76 -3.67
C LEU A 381 -18.15 -12.63 -4.16
N ARG A 382 -17.02 -13.00 -4.77
CA ARG A 382 -16.05 -12.02 -5.27
C ARG A 382 -16.66 -11.14 -6.35
N LYS A 383 -17.36 -11.73 -7.34
CA LYS A 383 -18.02 -10.98 -8.41
C LYS A 383 -19.10 -10.01 -7.88
N TYR A 384 -19.82 -10.40 -6.84
CA TYR A 384 -20.82 -9.53 -6.21
C TYR A 384 -20.18 -8.29 -5.56
N TYR A 385 -19.05 -8.44 -4.85
CA TYR A 385 -18.35 -7.28 -4.29
C TYR A 385 -17.80 -6.35 -5.37
N HIS A 386 -17.29 -6.89 -6.49
CA HIS A 386 -16.91 -6.05 -7.64
C HIS A 386 -18.12 -5.30 -8.22
N LEU A 387 -19.26 -5.97 -8.36
CA LEU A 387 -20.50 -5.33 -8.81
C LEU A 387 -20.95 -4.22 -7.84
N MET A 388 -20.90 -4.48 -6.53
CA MET A 388 -21.21 -3.49 -5.50
C MET A 388 -20.27 -2.28 -5.61
N ALA A 389 -18.96 -2.50 -5.79
CA ALA A 389 -18.01 -1.42 -6.00
C ALA A 389 -18.35 -0.58 -7.24
N VAL A 390 -18.64 -1.22 -8.37
CA VAL A 390 -19.08 -0.53 -9.60
C VAL A 390 -20.35 0.29 -9.34
N LEU A 391 -21.35 -0.28 -8.64
CA LEU A 391 -22.60 0.42 -8.31
C LEU A 391 -22.40 1.59 -7.35
N MET A 392 -21.39 1.55 -6.48
CA MET A 392 -21.03 2.66 -5.60
C MET A 392 -20.37 3.79 -6.40
N PHE A 393 -19.51 3.47 -7.37
CA PHE A 393 -18.70 4.47 -8.09
C PHE A 393 -19.37 5.07 -9.33
N VAL A 394 -20.24 4.34 -10.04
CA VAL A 394 -20.88 4.84 -11.27
C VAL A 394 -21.71 6.12 -11.04
N PRO A 395 -22.57 6.20 -10.01
CA PRO A 395 -23.30 7.43 -9.72
C PRO A 395 -22.37 8.58 -9.30
N ALA A 396 -21.30 8.26 -8.58
CA ALA A 396 -20.30 9.25 -8.16
C ALA A 396 -19.58 9.89 -9.37
N LEU A 397 -19.27 9.09 -10.39
CA LEU A 397 -18.67 9.55 -11.65
C LEU A 397 -19.60 10.48 -12.43
N ILE A 398 -20.91 10.19 -12.45
CA ILE A 398 -21.90 10.97 -13.19
C ILE A 398 -22.21 12.29 -12.48
N PHE A 399 -22.39 12.27 -11.16
CA PHE A 399 -22.81 13.44 -10.39
C PHE A 399 -21.65 14.36 -9.97
N GLN A 400 -20.40 13.86 -9.94
CA GLN A 400 -19.23 14.62 -9.48
C GLN A 400 -17.98 14.43 -10.38
N VAL A 401 -18.14 14.68 -11.68
CA VAL A 401 -17.06 14.56 -12.69
C VAL A 401 -15.79 15.33 -12.31
N SER A 402 -15.91 16.55 -11.76
CA SER A 402 -14.77 17.42 -11.39
C SER A 402 -13.94 16.91 -10.21
N LEU A 403 -14.55 16.19 -9.26
CA LEU A 403 -13.86 15.55 -8.14
C LEU A 403 -13.15 14.26 -8.57
N PHE A 404 -13.79 13.50 -9.46
CA PHE A 404 -13.30 12.19 -9.86
C PHE A 404 -12.22 12.23 -10.95
N GLN A 405 -12.37 13.08 -11.99
CA GLN A 405 -11.41 13.15 -13.10
C GLN A 405 -10.02 13.69 -12.71
N ARG A 406 -9.91 14.55 -11.69
CA ARG A 406 -8.61 15.15 -11.31
C ARG A 406 -7.86 14.40 -10.22
N LYS A 407 -8.50 13.48 -9.47
CA LYS A 407 -7.90 12.95 -8.22
C LYS A 407 -8.11 11.45 -7.95
N VAL A 408 -9.02 10.76 -8.63
CA VAL A 408 -9.41 9.36 -8.28
C VAL A 408 -8.95 8.31 -9.31
N CYS A 409 -8.07 8.66 -10.24
CA CYS A 409 -7.26 7.66 -10.95
C CYS A 409 -6.43 6.77 -9.97
N PHE A 410 -6.34 7.17 -8.70
CA PHE A 410 -5.67 6.48 -7.59
C PHE A 410 -6.41 5.27 -7.00
N ILE A 411 -7.74 5.20 -7.08
CA ILE A 411 -8.53 4.12 -6.44
C ILE A 411 -8.92 3.05 -7.48
N PHE A 412 -8.99 3.41 -8.75
CA PHE A 412 -9.49 2.54 -9.82
C PHE A 412 -8.52 1.44 -10.29
N LEU A 413 -7.29 1.39 -9.79
CA LEU A 413 -6.33 0.32 -10.09
C LEU A 413 -6.37 -0.86 -9.10
N TYR A 414 -7.34 -0.86 -8.17
CA TYR A 414 -7.38 -1.84 -7.06
C TYR A 414 -8.69 -2.63 -6.89
N PHE A 415 -9.61 -2.58 -7.85
CA PHE A 415 -10.78 -3.46 -7.87
C PHE A 415 -11.02 -4.10 -9.22
#